data_AF-A0A1G2X2F0-F1
#
_entry.id   AF-A0A1G2X2F0-F1
#
_cell.length_a   1.000
_cell.length_b   1.000
_cell.length_c   1.000
_cell.angle_alpha   90.00
_cell.angle_beta   90.00
_cell.angle_gamma   90.00
#
_symmetry.space_group_name_H-M   'P 1'
#
loop_
_entity.id
_entity.type
_entity.pdbx_description
1 polymer ?
#
loop_
_entity_poly.entity_id
_entity_poly.type
_entity_poly.pdbx_seq_one_letter_code
_entity_poly.pdbx_strand_id
1 'polypeptide(L)'
;PYYQLCKNIEEVIRYCNERDKRRGELDYMVDGMVIKVNSLDLHDQLGATSKAPRWVISFKFQPEQAVTKIEEIVVQVGKTGTLTPVANLTPVLLAGTTVSRATLHNFDEIRRKDIREGDHVILQKAGEIIPQVVTVLKEKRKGTEIPFTEPSACPECKGNVFRDDTEVYLRCHNPFCHAQVKRRIQYFAGRDAMDIEGLGPALVEQLVDKGFVKDYADIYYLGDKNLTTLERMGGKSSQNLIHAIEASKHRDLDRLICALGILNVGSHTAEVLAERFDTLDKLANATQEELEGIYEIGPVVAKSILRFFQNKHTQEIIKKLKAGGVNTRKLATQKSGKNPKISGKSFVVTGTLQKYSRKEAETLIKSLGGRVLSSVSKKTDYLVVGEEPGSKLDKAKELNVHILDEEAFEQIIQIP
;
A
#
# COMPACT_ATOMS: atom_id res chain seq x y z
N PRO A 1 11.95 -2.68 33.06
CA PRO A 1 13.29 -2.11 33.40
C PRO A 1 13.65 -0.79 32.68
N TYR A 2 13.14 -0.52 31.48
CA TYR A 2 13.56 0.63 30.65
C TYR A 2 12.55 1.78 30.61
N TYR A 3 12.02 2.18 31.78
CA TYR A 3 11.18 3.37 31.94
C TYR A 3 11.74 4.28 33.03
N GLN A 4 11.52 5.57 32.91
CA GLN A 4 11.93 6.57 33.89
C GLN A 4 10.84 7.61 34.08
N LEU A 5 10.57 7.97 35.34
CA LEU A 5 9.74 9.12 35.67
C LEU A 5 10.60 10.38 35.51
N CYS A 6 10.15 11.29 34.65
CA CYS A 6 10.79 12.57 34.39
C CYS A 6 9.90 13.70 34.92
N LYS A 7 10.48 14.67 35.62
CA LYS A 7 9.75 15.78 36.25
C LYS A 7 9.45 16.94 35.30
N ASN A 8 10.17 17.03 34.19
CA ASN A 8 10.07 18.09 33.18
C ASN A 8 10.47 17.56 31.79
N ILE A 9 10.28 18.38 30.77
CA ILE A 9 10.53 18.00 29.38
C ILE A 9 12.04 17.83 29.09
N GLU A 10 12.90 18.58 29.77
CA GLU A 10 14.35 18.50 29.62
C GLU A 10 14.88 17.13 30.07
N GLU A 11 14.36 16.62 31.18
CA GLU A 11 14.64 15.27 31.68
C GLU A 11 14.17 14.19 30.70
N VAL A 12 12.99 14.36 30.10
CA VAL A 12 12.46 13.44 29.09
C VAL A 12 13.38 13.41 27.86
N ILE A 13 13.73 14.58 27.31
CA ILE A 13 14.59 14.68 26.12
C ILE A 13 15.96 14.05 26.41
N ARG A 14 16.54 14.33 27.57
CA ARG A 14 17.82 13.74 27.97
C ARG A 14 17.74 12.22 28.03
N TYR A 15 16.70 11.68 28.66
CA TYR A 15 16.52 10.23 28.76
C TYR A 15 16.29 9.57 27.40
N CYS A 16 15.45 10.16 26.54
CA CYS A 16 15.23 9.67 25.19
C CYS A 16 16.53 9.66 24.38
N ASN A 17 17.35 10.71 24.44
CA ASN A 17 18.63 10.79 23.73
C ASN A 17 19.67 9.79 24.27
N GLU A 18 19.69 9.53 25.58
CA GLU A 18 20.53 8.47 26.16
C GLU A 18 20.09 7.10 25.66
N ARG A 19 18.77 6.85 25.63
CA ARG A 19 18.20 5.58 25.16
C ARG A 19 18.42 5.35 23.67
N ASP A 20 18.37 6.38 22.83
CA ASP A 20 18.68 6.26 21.40
C ASP A 20 20.10 5.71 21.20
N LYS A 21 21.08 6.24 21.93
CA LYS A 21 22.49 5.78 21.87
C LYS A 21 22.69 4.35 22.37
N ARG A 22 21.83 3.88 23.28
CA ARG A 22 21.94 2.58 23.95
C ARG A 22 20.93 1.56 23.45
N ARG A 23 20.22 1.86 22.35
CA ARG A 23 19.17 0.96 21.83
C ARG A 23 19.70 -0.40 21.39
N GLY A 24 20.98 -0.49 21.01
CA GLY A 24 21.65 -1.75 20.66
C GLY A 24 21.97 -2.66 21.85
N GLU A 25 21.80 -2.19 23.09
CA GLU A 25 21.92 -3.02 24.30
C GLU A 25 20.67 -3.87 24.56
N LEU A 26 19.59 -3.63 23.82
CA LEU A 26 18.34 -4.36 23.94
C LEU A 26 18.38 -5.60 23.05
N ASP A 27 17.87 -6.71 23.57
CA ASP A 27 17.72 -7.97 22.82
C ASP A 27 16.59 -7.91 21.77
N TYR A 28 16.03 -6.72 21.54
CA TYR A 28 14.93 -6.46 20.63
C TYR A 28 15.06 -5.07 20.02
N MET A 29 14.49 -4.89 18.82
CA MET A 29 14.50 -3.60 18.14
C MET A 29 13.49 -2.63 18.76
N VAL A 30 13.88 -1.35 18.81
CA VAL A 30 13.03 -0.24 19.24
C VAL A 30 13.15 0.92 18.27
N ASP A 31 12.03 1.58 17.98
CA ASP A 31 11.94 2.69 17.04
C ASP A 31 11.82 4.06 17.72
N GLY A 32 11.87 4.06 19.06
CA GLY A 32 11.69 5.26 19.87
C GLY A 32 11.29 4.99 21.31
N MET A 33 10.85 6.05 21.97
CA MET A 33 10.30 6.05 23.31
C MET A 33 8.85 6.55 23.28
N VAL A 34 8.01 6.05 24.19
CA VAL A 34 6.65 6.56 24.37
C VAL A 34 6.64 7.48 25.59
N ILE A 35 6.33 8.76 25.37
CA ILE A 35 6.23 9.76 26.43
C ILE A 35 4.76 9.86 26.85
N LYS A 36 4.46 9.70 28.13
CA LYS A 36 3.10 9.76 28.68
C LYS A 36 3.06 10.76 29.84
N VAL A 37 1.98 11.54 29.90
CA VAL A 37 1.63 12.27 31.12
C VAL A 37 1.36 11.23 32.22
N ASN A 38 1.99 11.36 33.39
CA ASN A 38 1.92 10.31 34.41
C ASN A 38 0.61 10.34 35.23
N SER A 39 -0.03 11.52 35.36
CA SER A 39 -1.31 11.64 36.07
C SER A 39 -2.47 11.17 35.21
N LEU A 40 -3.27 10.25 35.74
CA LEU A 40 -4.45 9.69 35.07
C LEU A 40 -5.58 10.73 34.95
N ASP A 41 -5.78 11.58 35.96
CA ASP A 41 -6.81 12.63 35.94
C ASP A 41 -6.59 13.63 34.79
N LEU A 42 -5.33 13.84 34.40
CA LEU A 42 -4.98 14.70 33.27
C LEU A 42 -5.27 14.03 31.91
N HIS A 43 -5.36 12.71 31.83
CA HIS A 43 -5.67 12.02 30.57
C HIS A 43 -7.09 12.35 30.10
N ASP A 44 -8.04 12.37 31.04
CA ASP A 44 -9.43 12.71 30.78
C ASP A 44 -9.60 14.17 30.34
N GLN A 45 -8.87 15.08 31.00
CA GLN A 45 -8.88 16.50 30.64
C GLN A 45 -8.25 16.76 29.27
N LEU A 46 -7.15 16.06 28.95
CA LEU A 46 -6.46 16.20 27.67
C LEU A 46 -7.23 15.53 26.53
N GLY A 47 -7.92 14.42 26.77
CA GLY A 47 -8.74 13.74 25.76
C GLY A 47 -7.96 13.20 24.56
N ALA A 48 -8.61 13.15 23.39
CA ALA A 48 -8.04 12.56 22.16
C ALA A 48 -8.46 13.32 20.89
N THR A 49 -7.66 13.18 19.84
CA THR A 49 -8.02 13.54 18.46
C THR A 49 -8.72 12.35 17.77
N SER A 50 -9.11 12.51 16.50
CA SER A 50 -9.66 11.41 15.69
C SER A 50 -8.67 10.25 15.47
N LYS A 51 -7.37 10.48 15.67
CA LYS A 51 -6.30 9.51 15.37
C LYS A 51 -5.49 9.07 16.59
N ALA A 52 -5.31 9.91 17.60
CA ALA A 52 -4.44 9.62 18.75
C ALA A 52 -4.85 10.36 20.04
N PRO A 53 -4.59 9.80 21.25
CA PRO A 53 -4.77 10.51 22.51
C PRO A 53 -3.78 11.69 22.65
N ARG A 54 -4.17 12.73 23.38
CA ARG A 54 -3.35 13.96 23.51
C ARG A 54 -2.31 13.91 24.63
N TRP A 55 -2.44 12.97 25.56
CA TRP A 55 -1.56 12.80 26.72
C TRP A 55 -0.37 11.87 26.47
N VAL A 56 -0.22 11.34 25.25
CA VAL A 56 0.86 10.44 24.84
C VAL A 56 1.40 10.80 23.47
N ILE A 57 2.72 10.69 23.30
CA ILE A 57 3.39 10.85 22.03
C ILE A 57 4.52 9.82 21.86
N SER A 58 4.71 9.35 20.64
CA SER A 58 5.89 8.54 20.27
C SER A 58 7.03 9.49 19.90
N PHE A 59 8.09 9.50 20.71
CA PHE A 59 9.36 10.12 20.38
C PHE A 59 10.18 9.13 19.56
N LYS A 60 10.19 9.29 18.23
CA LYS A 60 10.95 8.42 17.34
C LYS A 60 12.44 8.71 17.44
N PHE A 61 13.24 7.65 17.52
CA PHE A 61 14.69 7.76 17.49
C PHE A 61 15.18 8.23 16.13
N GLN A 62 16.42 8.73 16.08
CA GLN A 62 17.04 9.02 14.80
C GLN A 62 17.14 7.71 14.00
N PRO A 63 16.67 7.69 12.74
CA PRO A 63 16.82 6.52 11.89
C PRO A 63 18.28 6.07 11.90
N GLU A 64 18.50 4.76 11.99
CA GLU A 64 19.85 4.23 11.81
C GLU A 64 20.40 4.72 10.48
N GLN A 65 21.67 5.10 10.49
CA GLN A 65 22.37 5.54 9.30
C GLN A 65 23.60 4.67 9.08
N ALA A 66 23.81 4.29 7.83
CA ALA A 66 24.98 3.55 7.41
C ALA A 66 25.64 4.27 6.25
N VAL A 67 26.98 4.25 6.21
CA VAL A 67 27.75 4.75 5.09
C VAL A 67 28.07 3.59 4.17
N THR A 68 27.78 3.76 2.87
CA THR A 68 28.22 2.82 1.84
C THR A 68 28.58 3.56 0.56
N LYS A 69 28.99 2.84 -0.48
CA LYS A 69 29.33 3.38 -1.79
C LYS A 69 28.24 3.03 -2.82
N ILE A 70 27.92 3.98 -3.69
CA ILE A 70 27.12 3.76 -4.90
C ILE A 70 28.02 3.11 -5.94
N GLU A 71 27.69 1.89 -6.36
CA GLU A 71 28.42 1.22 -7.44
C GLU A 71 27.84 1.60 -8.81
N GLU A 72 26.51 1.70 -8.91
CA GLU A 72 25.80 1.98 -10.16
C GLU A 72 24.44 2.61 -9.85
N ILE A 73 23.94 3.47 -10.74
CA ILE A 73 22.57 3.99 -10.68
C ILE A 73 21.79 3.43 -11.87
N VAL A 74 20.77 2.63 -11.56
CA VAL A 74 19.88 2.05 -12.58
C VAL A 74 18.52 2.74 -12.58
N VAL A 75 17.88 2.80 -13.74
CA VAL A 75 16.53 3.39 -13.88
C VAL A 75 15.49 2.28 -14.00
N GLN A 76 14.57 2.25 -13.05
CA GLN A 76 13.43 1.34 -13.05
C GLN A 76 12.20 1.99 -13.67
N VAL A 77 11.50 1.28 -14.56
CA VAL A 77 10.27 1.78 -15.20
C VAL A 77 9.03 1.22 -14.51
N GLY A 78 8.31 2.05 -13.76
CA GLY A 78 7.08 1.72 -13.03
C GLY A 78 5.88 1.33 -13.90
N LYS A 79 4.81 0.84 -13.27
CA LYS A 79 3.57 0.40 -13.96
C LYS A 79 2.88 1.51 -14.76
N THR A 80 2.99 2.75 -14.30
CA THR A 80 2.48 3.97 -14.94
C THR A 80 3.55 4.67 -15.80
N GLY A 81 4.64 3.95 -16.11
CA GLY A 81 5.75 4.48 -16.89
C GLY A 81 6.72 5.38 -16.13
N THR A 82 6.52 5.67 -14.83
CA THR A 82 7.47 6.46 -14.04
C THR A 82 8.87 5.87 -14.08
N LEU A 83 9.85 6.65 -14.49
CA LEU A 83 11.26 6.32 -14.40
C LEU A 83 11.76 6.71 -13.00
N THR A 84 12.12 5.70 -12.20
CA THR A 84 12.64 5.88 -10.84
C THR A 84 14.10 5.47 -10.80
N PRO A 85 15.02 6.40 -10.47
CA PRO A 85 16.42 6.04 -10.27
C PRO A 85 16.62 5.30 -8.94
N VAL A 86 17.42 4.24 -8.99
CA VAL A 86 17.73 3.36 -7.87
C VAL A 86 19.23 3.14 -7.82
N ALA A 87 19.83 3.38 -6.65
CA ALA A 87 21.24 3.12 -6.44
C ALA A 87 21.45 1.63 -6.11
N ASN A 88 22.34 0.98 -6.86
CA ASN A 88 22.98 -0.28 -6.48
C ASN A 88 24.19 0.06 -5.62
N LEU A 89 24.27 -0.55 -4.45
CA LEU A 89 25.19 -0.16 -3.39
C LEU A 89 26.11 -1.32 -3.04
N THR A 90 27.31 -1.01 -2.55
CA THR A 90 28.09 -2.00 -1.80
C THR A 90 27.24 -2.48 -0.61
N PRO A 91 27.04 -3.79 -0.41
CA PRO A 91 26.17 -4.28 0.66
C PRO A 91 26.60 -3.77 2.04
N VAL A 92 25.66 -3.23 2.80
CA VAL A 92 25.91 -2.70 4.16
C VAL A 92 24.82 -3.14 5.12
N LEU A 93 25.17 -3.42 6.37
CA LEU A 93 24.19 -3.71 7.42
C LEU A 93 23.53 -2.39 7.85
N LEU A 94 22.20 -2.36 7.84
CA LEU A 94 21.42 -1.20 8.26
C LEU A 94 20.12 -1.64 8.92
N ALA A 95 19.96 -1.32 10.21
CA ALA A 95 18.80 -1.67 11.02
C ALA A 95 18.45 -3.17 10.87
N GLY A 96 19.43 -4.03 11.19
CA GLY A 96 19.29 -5.49 11.25
C GLY A 96 19.24 -6.22 9.90
N THR A 97 19.25 -5.52 8.75
CA THR A 97 19.21 -6.17 7.43
C THR A 97 20.33 -5.68 6.52
N THR A 98 20.82 -6.54 5.64
CA THR A 98 21.75 -6.13 4.58
C THR A 98 21.00 -5.35 3.49
N VAL A 99 21.42 -4.11 3.26
CA VAL A 99 20.91 -3.22 2.22
C VAL A 99 21.92 -3.17 1.08
N SER A 100 21.47 -3.51 -0.13
CA SER A 100 22.25 -3.42 -1.38
C SER A 100 21.60 -2.51 -2.42
N ARG A 101 20.40 -1.99 -2.15
CA ARG A 101 19.67 -1.09 -3.04
C ARG A 101 18.98 -0.01 -2.24
N ALA A 102 18.98 1.23 -2.75
CA ALA A 102 18.24 2.34 -2.16
C ALA A 102 17.57 3.20 -3.23
N THR A 103 16.40 3.75 -2.91
CA THR A 103 15.74 4.71 -3.80
C THR A 103 16.48 6.05 -3.81
N LEU A 104 16.56 6.65 -4.99
CA LEU A 104 16.98 8.05 -5.17
C LEU A 104 15.78 8.99 -5.37
N HIS A 105 14.57 8.47 -5.20
CA HIS A 105 13.26 9.12 -5.39
C HIS A 105 12.97 9.56 -6.83
N ASN A 106 13.70 10.55 -7.34
CA ASN A 106 13.54 11.11 -8.67
C ASN A 106 14.83 11.81 -9.12
N PHE A 107 14.88 12.25 -10.38
CA PHE A 107 16.08 12.87 -10.94
C PHE A 107 16.35 14.27 -10.36
N ASP A 108 15.33 14.98 -9.88
CA ASP A 108 15.51 16.27 -9.22
C ASP A 108 16.23 16.11 -7.88
N GLU A 109 15.95 15.04 -7.12
CA GLU A 109 16.67 14.70 -5.90
C GLU A 109 18.14 14.34 -6.16
N ILE A 110 18.42 13.63 -7.26
CA ILE A 110 19.81 13.35 -7.71
C ILE A 110 20.54 14.66 -7.96
N ARG A 111 19.94 15.59 -8.71
CA ARG A 111 20.54 16.90 -9.01
C ARG A 111 20.71 17.75 -7.74
N ARG A 112 19.69 17.80 -6.88
CA ARG A 112 19.70 18.59 -5.63
C ARG A 112 20.78 18.12 -4.66
N LYS A 113 20.95 16.81 -4.53
CA LYS A 113 21.98 16.20 -3.67
C LYS A 113 23.35 16.05 -4.37
N ASP A 114 23.42 16.31 -5.67
CA ASP A 114 24.59 16.09 -6.54
C ASP A 114 25.10 14.66 -6.42
N ILE A 115 24.22 13.67 -6.59
CA ILE A 115 24.55 12.24 -6.46
C ILE A 115 25.23 11.73 -7.73
N ARG A 116 26.33 10.99 -7.57
CA ARG A 116 27.14 10.44 -8.65
C ARG A 116 27.43 8.95 -8.43
N GLU A 117 27.67 8.22 -9.51
CA GLU A 117 28.19 6.85 -9.40
C GLU A 117 29.61 6.89 -8.83
N GLY A 118 29.90 6.01 -7.87
CA GLY A 118 31.15 6.00 -7.11
C GLY A 118 31.10 6.77 -5.79
N ASP A 119 30.08 7.59 -5.54
CA ASP A 119 29.96 8.37 -4.31
C ASP A 119 29.84 7.49 -3.06
N HIS A 120 30.43 7.94 -1.95
CA HIS A 120 30.07 7.45 -0.63
C HIS A 120 28.84 8.21 -0.15
N VAL A 121 27.84 7.49 0.36
CA VAL A 121 26.54 8.04 0.75
C VAL A 121 26.11 7.57 2.12
N ILE A 122 25.36 8.43 2.80
CA ILE A 122 24.64 8.08 4.02
C ILE A 122 23.26 7.54 3.63
N LEU A 123 22.96 6.32 4.07
CA LEU A 123 21.66 5.68 3.91
C LEU A 123 20.86 5.77 5.20
N GLN A 124 19.53 5.71 5.07
CA GLN A 124 18.62 5.39 6.17
C GLN A 124 17.42 4.62 5.64
N LYS A 125 16.64 3.99 6.52
CA LYS A 125 15.33 3.44 6.15
C LYS A 125 14.21 4.42 6.50
N ALA A 126 13.48 4.90 5.49
CA ALA A 126 12.24 5.65 5.69
C ALA A 126 11.15 4.72 6.25
N GLY A 127 10.53 5.14 7.35
CA GLY A 127 9.55 4.32 8.07
C GLY A 127 10.10 2.94 8.46
N GLU A 128 11.42 2.84 8.70
CA GLU A 128 12.15 1.62 9.07
C GLU A 128 12.16 0.49 8.03
N ILE A 129 11.57 0.72 6.85
CA ILE A 129 11.42 -0.30 5.81
C ILE A 129 12.18 0.06 4.54
N ILE A 130 12.01 1.28 4.02
CA ILE A 130 12.45 1.63 2.65
C ILE A 130 13.83 2.30 2.69
N PRO A 131 14.91 1.68 2.17
CA PRO A 131 16.22 2.32 2.15
C PRO A 131 16.26 3.48 1.16
N GLN A 132 16.78 4.63 1.61
CA GLN A 132 16.94 5.84 0.80
C GLN A 132 18.28 6.53 1.06
N VAL A 133 18.80 7.23 0.06
CA VAL A 133 20.00 8.06 0.19
C VAL A 133 19.65 9.40 0.85
N VAL A 134 20.25 9.67 2.00
CA VAL A 134 20.08 10.91 2.77
C VAL A 134 20.94 12.02 2.17
N THR A 135 22.25 11.78 2.10
CA THR A 135 23.22 12.76 1.60
C THR A 135 24.47 12.05 1.05
N VAL A 136 25.23 12.80 0.25
CA VAL A 136 26.54 12.40 -0.29
C VAL A 136 27.65 12.92 0.62
N LEU A 137 28.66 12.08 0.86
CA LEU A 137 29.91 12.44 1.53
C LEU A 137 30.89 13.00 0.50
N LYS A 138 30.72 14.28 0.14
CA LYS A 138 31.48 14.94 -0.94
C LYS A 138 32.98 14.99 -0.66
N GLU A 139 33.37 15.04 0.60
CA GLU A 139 34.75 15.00 1.07
C GLU A 139 35.47 13.67 0.79
N LYS A 140 34.72 12.59 0.52
CA LYS A 140 35.28 11.28 0.15
C LYS A 140 35.48 11.10 -1.37
N ARG A 141 35.17 12.13 -2.17
CA ARG A 141 35.32 12.08 -3.62
C ARG A 141 36.78 12.05 -4.04
N LYS A 142 37.06 11.24 -5.05
CA LYS A 142 38.39 11.11 -5.68
C LYS A 142 38.48 11.83 -7.02
N GLY A 143 37.37 12.39 -7.52
CA GLY A 143 37.29 13.04 -8.82
C GLY A 143 37.01 12.07 -9.97
N THR A 144 36.86 10.77 -9.68
CA THR A 144 36.52 9.73 -10.66
C THR A 144 35.02 9.44 -10.71
N GLU A 145 34.22 10.10 -9.87
CA GLU A 145 32.78 9.87 -9.77
C GLU A 145 32.03 10.40 -10.99
N ILE A 146 31.08 9.62 -11.52
CA ILE A 146 30.40 9.89 -12.78
C ILE A 146 29.04 10.57 -12.50
N PRO A 147 28.80 11.80 -12.99
CA PRO A 147 27.50 12.44 -12.87
C PRO A 147 26.41 11.63 -13.56
N PHE A 148 25.28 11.45 -12.88
CA PHE A 148 24.14 10.74 -13.44
C PHE A 148 23.15 11.70 -14.08
N THR A 149 22.81 11.46 -15.35
CA THR A 149 21.90 12.31 -16.12
C THR A 149 20.57 11.63 -16.39
N GLU A 150 19.54 12.45 -16.65
CA GLU A 150 18.23 11.94 -17.01
C GLU A 150 18.29 11.26 -18.38
N PRO A 151 17.75 10.04 -18.53
CA PRO A 151 17.78 9.36 -19.82
C PRO A 151 16.82 10.05 -20.80
N SER A 152 17.25 10.24 -22.04
CA SER A 152 16.41 10.78 -23.12
C SER A 152 15.43 9.74 -23.72
N ALA A 153 15.65 8.46 -23.43
CA ALA A 153 14.83 7.35 -23.86
C ALA A 153 14.60 6.34 -22.74
N CYS A 154 13.49 5.62 -22.78
CA CYS A 154 13.15 4.58 -21.82
C CYS A 154 14.23 3.47 -21.86
N PRO A 155 14.83 3.09 -20.71
CA PRO A 155 15.89 2.08 -20.69
C PRO A 155 15.41 0.70 -21.16
N GLU A 156 14.12 0.42 -20.97
CA GLU A 156 13.47 -0.87 -21.23
C GLU A 156 12.98 -1.02 -22.68
N CYS A 157 12.24 -0.03 -23.20
CA CYS A 157 11.62 -0.13 -24.53
C CYS A 157 12.20 0.83 -25.57
N LYS A 158 13.22 1.62 -25.19
CA LYS A 158 13.88 2.65 -26.03
C LYS A 158 12.96 3.75 -26.60
N GLY A 159 11.71 3.79 -26.17
CA GLY A 159 10.75 4.82 -26.58
C GLY A 159 11.00 6.15 -25.88
N ASN A 160 10.43 7.22 -26.42
CA ASN A 160 10.56 8.56 -25.86
C ASN A 160 10.01 8.64 -24.43
N VAL A 161 10.67 9.45 -23.61
CA VAL A 161 10.25 9.77 -22.25
C VAL A 161 9.99 11.26 -22.13
N PHE A 162 8.97 11.60 -21.35
CA PHE A 162 8.49 12.97 -21.22
C PHE A 162 8.26 13.28 -19.75
N ARG A 163 8.49 14.54 -19.38
CA ARG A 163 8.08 15.09 -18.10
C ARG A 163 6.86 15.96 -18.39
N ASP A 164 5.72 15.62 -17.81
CA ASP A 164 4.53 16.48 -17.91
C ASP A 164 4.84 17.80 -17.16
N ASP A 165 4.43 18.95 -17.69
CA ASP A 165 4.78 20.29 -17.16
C ASP A 165 4.41 20.48 -15.67
N THR A 166 3.44 19.72 -15.19
CA THR A 166 2.93 19.75 -13.81
C THR A 166 3.49 18.63 -12.91
N GLU A 167 4.31 17.72 -13.43
CA GLU A 167 4.81 16.55 -12.69
C GLU A 167 6.34 16.55 -12.54
N VAL A 168 6.81 16.06 -11.39
CA VAL A 168 8.25 15.89 -11.09
C VAL A 168 8.84 14.66 -11.80
N TYR A 169 8.00 13.71 -12.19
CA TYR A 169 8.45 12.41 -12.68
C TYR A 169 8.58 12.37 -14.20
N LEU A 170 9.73 11.86 -14.65
CA LEU A 170 9.93 11.45 -16.04
C LEU A 170 9.17 10.14 -16.31
N ARG A 171 8.44 10.06 -17.42
CA ARG A 171 7.59 8.90 -17.75
C ARG A 171 7.81 8.37 -19.16
N CYS A 172 7.75 7.05 -19.29
CA CYS A 172 7.58 6.37 -20.56
C CYS A 172 6.08 6.25 -20.88
N HIS A 173 5.63 6.84 -22.00
CA HIS A 173 4.22 6.74 -22.43
C HIS A 173 3.95 5.60 -23.41
N ASN A 174 4.94 4.78 -23.74
CA ASN A 174 4.73 3.64 -24.63
C ASN A 174 3.83 2.59 -23.93
N PRO A 175 2.57 2.39 -24.38
CA PRO A 175 1.68 1.42 -23.76
C PRO A 175 2.19 -0.01 -23.92
N PHE A 176 3.02 -0.28 -24.94
CA PHE A 176 3.63 -1.59 -25.20
C PHE A 176 5.00 -1.76 -24.55
N CYS A 177 5.40 -0.84 -23.66
CA CYS A 177 6.63 -1.01 -22.90
C CYS A 177 6.55 -2.30 -22.06
N HIS A 178 7.43 -3.24 -22.37
CA HIS A 178 7.47 -4.56 -21.77
C HIS A 178 7.56 -4.53 -20.23
N ALA A 179 8.40 -3.65 -19.67
CA ALA A 179 8.49 -3.46 -18.23
C ALA A 179 7.19 -2.94 -17.61
N GLN A 180 6.48 -2.05 -18.31
CA GLN A 180 5.18 -1.57 -17.84
C GLN A 180 4.12 -2.66 -17.91
N VAL A 181 4.09 -3.46 -18.98
CA VAL A 181 3.18 -4.61 -19.11
C VAL A 181 3.35 -5.55 -17.93
N LYS A 182 4.59 -6.00 -17.66
CA LYS A 182 4.91 -6.87 -16.51
C LYS A 182 4.42 -6.27 -15.19
N ARG A 183 4.74 -5.00 -14.92
CA ARG A 183 4.34 -4.34 -13.66
C ARG A 183 2.85 -4.08 -13.54
N ARG A 184 2.14 -3.80 -14.65
CA ARG A 184 0.68 -3.66 -14.65
C ARG A 184 0.01 -5.00 -14.36
N ILE A 185 0.49 -6.09 -14.94
CA ILE A 185 -0.01 -7.45 -14.64
C ILE A 185 0.23 -7.81 -13.18
N GLN A 186 1.44 -7.60 -12.66
CA GLN A 186 1.76 -7.84 -11.25
C GLN A 186 0.86 -7.03 -10.31
N TYR A 187 0.63 -5.75 -10.64
CA TYR A 187 -0.25 -4.90 -9.86
C TYR A 187 -1.72 -5.35 -9.94
N PHE A 188 -2.19 -5.71 -11.13
CA PHE A 188 -3.54 -6.22 -11.37
C PHE A 188 -3.81 -7.49 -10.55
N ALA A 189 -2.84 -8.40 -10.49
CA ALA A 189 -2.89 -9.63 -9.70
C ALA A 189 -2.75 -9.42 -8.18
N GLY A 190 -2.35 -8.22 -7.74
CA GLY A 190 -2.04 -7.93 -6.35
C GLY A 190 -3.22 -8.13 -5.39
N ARG A 191 -2.91 -8.37 -4.12
CA ARG A 191 -3.87 -8.66 -3.04
C ARG A 191 -4.96 -7.60 -2.86
N ASP A 192 -4.62 -6.33 -3.05
CA ASP A 192 -5.56 -5.20 -2.94
C ASP A 192 -6.24 -4.84 -4.28
N ALA A 193 -5.92 -5.60 -5.33
CA ALA A 193 -6.50 -5.52 -6.67
C ALA A 193 -7.36 -6.78 -6.91
N MET A 194 -7.10 -7.54 -7.98
CA MET A 194 -7.88 -8.72 -8.34
C MET A 194 -7.56 -9.97 -7.51
N ASP A 195 -6.48 -9.93 -6.71
CA ASP A 195 -6.09 -10.99 -5.77
C ASP A 195 -6.02 -12.37 -6.44
N ILE A 196 -5.10 -12.48 -7.41
CA ILE A 196 -4.84 -13.71 -8.18
C ILE A 196 -3.62 -14.39 -7.57
N GLU A 197 -3.88 -15.28 -6.62
CA GLU A 197 -2.83 -16.06 -5.98
C GLU A 197 -2.08 -16.95 -6.99
N GLY A 198 -0.76 -17.06 -6.84
CA GLY A 198 0.11 -17.80 -7.76
C GLY A 198 0.62 -16.99 -8.96
N LEU A 199 0.02 -15.84 -9.29
CA LEU A 199 0.50 -14.96 -10.37
C LEU A 199 1.59 -13.98 -9.88
N GLY A 200 2.70 -14.54 -9.40
CA GLY A 200 3.84 -13.77 -8.87
C GLY A 200 4.79 -13.21 -9.95
N PRO A 201 5.78 -12.38 -9.55
CA PRO A 201 6.68 -11.70 -10.48
C PRO A 201 7.39 -12.62 -11.48
N ALA A 202 7.94 -13.74 -11.02
CA ALA A 202 8.65 -14.69 -11.87
C ALA A 202 7.74 -15.35 -12.92
N LEU A 203 6.46 -15.60 -12.58
CA LEU A 203 5.52 -16.18 -13.54
C LEU A 203 5.06 -15.14 -14.57
N VAL A 204 4.80 -13.92 -14.12
CA VAL A 204 4.47 -12.80 -15.02
C VAL A 204 5.62 -12.53 -15.99
N GLU A 205 6.86 -12.61 -15.55
CA GLU A 205 8.02 -12.50 -16.44
C GLU A 205 7.96 -13.54 -17.56
N GLN A 206 7.86 -14.82 -17.22
CA GLN A 206 7.80 -15.88 -18.21
C GLN A 206 6.60 -15.77 -19.16
N LEU A 207 5.42 -15.41 -18.65
CA LEU A 207 4.21 -15.26 -19.47
C LEU A 207 4.36 -14.16 -20.52
N VAL A 208 4.94 -13.03 -20.15
CA VAL A 208 5.15 -11.90 -21.06
C VAL A 208 6.32 -12.19 -22.00
N ASP A 209 7.43 -12.74 -21.50
CA ASP A 209 8.64 -13.04 -22.30
C ASP A 209 8.36 -14.09 -23.38
N LYS A 210 7.52 -15.09 -23.09
CA LYS A 210 7.07 -16.09 -24.07
C LYS A 210 5.90 -15.61 -24.95
N GLY A 211 5.41 -14.38 -24.74
CA GLY A 211 4.37 -13.77 -25.55
C GLY A 211 2.96 -14.34 -25.35
N PHE A 212 2.73 -15.15 -24.31
CA PHE A 212 1.38 -15.58 -23.92
C PHE A 212 0.56 -14.39 -23.39
N VAL A 213 1.26 -13.58 -22.60
CA VAL A 213 0.93 -12.30 -21.98
C VAL A 213 1.18 -11.01 -22.77
N LYS A 214 0.21 -10.21 -23.24
CA LYS A 214 0.49 -8.84 -23.77
C LYS A 214 -0.10 -7.72 -22.91
N ASP A 215 -1.20 -8.01 -22.24
CA ASP A 215 -1.85 -7.13 -21.27
C ASP A 215 -2.44 -7.96 -20.12
N TYR A 216 -2.97 -7.29 -19.10
CA TYR A 216 -3.58 -8.00 -17.96
C TYR A 216 -4.94 -8.62 -18.29
N ALA A 217 -5.57 -8.29 -19.42
CA ALA A 217 -6.82 -8.92 -19.82
C ALA A 217 -6.58 -10.30 -20.49
N ASP A 218 -5.40 -10.53 -21.09
CA ASP A 218 -4.97 -11.85 -21.60
C ASP A 218 -4.98 -12.94 -20.53
N ILE A 219 -4.81 -12.58 -19.25
CA ILE A 219 -4.77 -13.52 -18.12
C ILE A 219 -6.00 -14.43 -18.12
N TYR A 220 -7.17 -13.88 -18.46
CA TYR A 220 -8.45 -14.59 -18.47
C TYR A 220 -8.63 -15.54 -19.67
N TYR A 221 -7.64 -15.62 -20.55
CA TYR A 221 -7.62 -16.50 -21.72
C TYR A 221 -6.50 -17.54 -21.65
N LEU A 222 -5.77 -17.59 -20.53
CA LEU A 222 -4.73 -18.60 -20.32
C LEU A 222 -5.35 -19.98 -20.12
N GLY A 223 -4.87 -20.96 -20.89
CA GLY A 223 -5.22 -22.36 -20.72
C GLY A 223 -4.10 -23.18 -20.10
N ASP A 224 -4.43 -24.40 -19.65
CA ASP A 224 -3.48 -25.33 -19.03
C ASP A 224 -2.25 -25.59 -19.92
N LYS A 225 -2.48 -25.73 -21.23
CA LYS A 225 -1.41 -25.92 -22.23
C LYS A 225 -0.39 -24.78 -22.27
N ASN A 226 -0.79 -23.53 -21.98
CA ASN A 226 0.16 -22.41 -21.90
C ASN A 226 1.02 -22.54 -20.65
N LEU A 227 0.39 -22.86 -19.52
CA LEU A 227 1.01 -22.83 -18.19
C LEU A 227 1.99 -23.98 -17.98
N THR A 228 1.69 -25.19 -18.46
CA THR A 228 2.57 -26.36 -18.27
C THR A 228 3.90 -26.26 -19.02
N THR A 229 4.04 -25.30 -19.95
CA THR A 229 5.31 -25.02 -20.66
C THR A 229 6.25 -24.10 -19.88
N LEU A 230 5.80 -23.59 -18.74
CA LEU A 230 6.53 -22.62 -17.93
C LEU A 230 7.36 -23.34 -16.85
N GLU A 231 8.49 -22.75 -16.50
CA GLU A 231 9.35 -23.28 -15.46
C GLU A 231 8.63 -23.25 -14.11
N ARG A 232 8.76 -24.36 -13.37
CA ARG A 232 8.12 -24.57 -12.06
C ARG A 232 6.59 -24.55 -12.09
N MET A 233 5.98 -24.76 -13.27
CA MET A 233 4.54 -24.94 -13.42
C MET A 233 4.20 -26.41 -13.71
N GLY A 234 3.84 -27.14 -12.65
CA GLY A 234 3.26 -28.48 -12.76
C GLY A 234 1.74 -28.45 -12.93
N GLY A 235 1.13 -29.59 -13.23
CA GLY A 235 -0.32 -29.68 -13.46
C GLY A 235 -1.16 -29.12 -12.29
N LYS A 236 -0.75 -29.39 -11.05
CA LYS A 236 -1.48 -28.87 -9.87
C LYS A 236 -1.35 -27.35 -9.70
N SER A 237 -0.16 -26.78 -9.91
CA SER A 237 0.04 -25.33 -9.81
C SER A 237 -0.67 -24.58 -10.94
N SER A 238 -0.70 -25.16 -12.15
CA SER A 238 -1.47 -24.62 -13.28
C SER A 238 -2.96 -24.57 -12.97
N GLN A 239 -3.53 -25.67 -12.45
CA GLN A 239 -4.94 -25.72 -12.04
C GLN A 239 -5.26 -24.71 -10.94
N ASN A 240 -4.40 -24.62 -9.91
CA ASN A 240 -4.60 -23.65 -8.83
C ASN A 240 -4.61 -22.20 -9.36
N LEU A 241 -3.72 -21.88 -10.30
CA LEU A 241 -3.70 -20.56 -10.92
C LEU A 241 -4.95 -20.29 -11.76
N ILE A 242 -5.40 -21.26 -12.57
CA ILE A 242 -6.64 -21.13 -13.34
C ILE A 242 -7.83 -20.89 -12.41
N HIS A 243 -7.91 -21.63 -11.29
CA HIS A 243 -8.95 -21.40 -10.29
C HIS A 243 -8.88 -20.00 -9.67
N ALA A 244 -7.68 -19.50 -9.36
CA ALA A 244 -7.50 -18.15 -8.83
C ALA A 244 -7.91 -17.08 -9.86
N ILE A 245 -7.59 -17.28 -11.15
CA ILE A 245 -8.02 -16.40 -12.25
C ILE A 245 -9.54 -16.39 -12.38
N GLU A 246 -10.20 -17.56 -12.38
CA GLU A 246 -11.65 -17.66 -12.44
C GLU A 246 -12.32 -17.00 -11.22
N ALA A 247 -11.82 -17.27 -10.01
CA ALA A 247 -12.33 -16.65 -8.79
C ALA A 247 -12.21 -15.11 -8.83
N SER A 248 -11.12 -14.59 -9.43
CA SER A 248 -10.91 -13.15 -9.56
C SER A 248 -11.95 -12.43 -10.43
N LYS A 249 -12.65 -13.14 -11.32
CA LYS A 249 -13.70 -12.53 -12.15
C LYS A 249 -14.86 -11.98 -11.31
N HIS A 250 -15.03 -12.48 -10.09
CA HIS A 250 -16.10 -12.10 -9.18
C HIS A 250 -15.69 -11.03 -8.15
N ARG A 251 -14.51 -10.40 -8.28
CA ARG A 251 -14.17 -9.26 -7.39
C ARG A 251 -15.13 -8.08 -7.62
N ASP A 252 -15.31 -7.29 -6.57
CA ASP A 252 -16.17 -6.11 -6.61
C ASP A 252 -15.53 -4.97 -7.44
N LEU A 253 -16.32 -3.97 -7.82
CA LEU A 253 -15.94 -2.92 -8.77
C LEU A 253 -14.77 -2.06 -8.28
N ASP A 254 -14.70 -1.78 -6.98
CA ASP A 254 -13.57 -1.06 -6.35
C ASP A 254 -12.24 -1.78 -6.62
N ARG A 255 -12.22 -3.12 -6.51
CA ARG A 255 -11.03 -3.93 -6.80
C ARG A 255 -10.63 -3.83 -8.26
N LEU A 256 -11.59 -3.88 -9.17
CA LEU A 256 -11.31 -3.71 -10.59
C LEU A 256 -10.77 -2.30 -10.89
N ILE A 257 -11.40 -1.24 -10.37
CA ILE A 257 -10.96 0.15 -10.56
C ILE A 257 -9.52 0.32 -10.03
N CYS A 258 -9.23 -0.23 -8.86
CA CYS A 258 -7.89 -0.27 -8.29
C CYS A 258 -6.92 -1.01 -9.23
N ALA A 259 -7.31 -2.19 -9.73
CA ALA A 259 -6.48 -3.05 -10.57
C ALA A 259 -6.15 -2.45 -11.95
N LEU A 260 -7.03 -1.61 -12.52
CA LEU A 260 -6.80 -0.93 -13.79
C LEU A 260 -5.55 -0.04 -13.78
N GLY A 261 -5.07 0.36 -12.58
CA GLY A 261 -3.83 1.12 -12.44
C GLY A 261 -3.92 2.54 -12.97
N ILE A 262 -5.10 3.16 -12.86
CA ILE A 262 -5.33 4.55 -13.23
C ILE A 262 -4.40 5.44 -12.41
N LEU A 263 -3.73 6.39 -13.06
CA LEU A 263 -2.81 7.30 -12.39
C LEU A 263 -3.55 8.07 -11.27
N ASN A 264 -2.93 8.20 -10.10
CA ASN A 264 -3.49 8.84 -8.91
C ASN A 264 -4.73 8.17 -8.29
N VAL A 265 -5.13 7.00 -8.76
CA VAL A 265 -6.24 6.21 -8.18
C VAL A 265 -5.66 5.02 -7.44
N GLY A 266 -5.64 5.10 -6.11
CA GLY A 266 -5.30 3.98 -5.22
C GLY A 266 -6.55 3.20 -4.78
N SER A 267 -6.37 2.23 -3.87
CA SER A 267 -7.47 1.42 -3.31
C SER A 267 -8.59 2.27 -2.72
N HIS A 268 -8.25 3.23 -1.86
CA HIS A 268 -9.23 4.12 -1.23
C HIS A 268 -10.01 4.95 -2.26
N THR A 269 -9.32 5.57 -3.23
CA THR A 269 -9.98 6.33 -4.31
C THR A 269 -10.87 5.42 -5.16
N ALA A 270 -10.47 4.17 -5.39
CA ALA A 270 -11.26 3.20 -6.12
C ALA A 270 -12.55 2.81 -5.38
N GLU A 271 -12.49 2.67 -4.04
CA GLU A 271 -13.67 2.48 -3.19
C GLU A 271 -14.64 3.68 -3.31
N VAL A 272 -14.13 4.90 -3.16
CA VAL A 272 -14.91 6.15 -3.31
C VAL A 272 -15.59 6.23 -4.69
N LEU A 273 -14.87 5.88 -5.76
CA LEU A 273 -15.42 5.85 -7.11
C LEU A 273 -16.51 4.78 -7.27
N ALA A 274 -16.29 3.58 -6.74
CA ALA A 274 -17.28 2.49 -6.76
C ALA A 274 -18.51 2.77 -5.89
N GLU A 275 -18.43 3.69 -4.92
CA GLU A 275 -19.60 4.20 -4.20
C GLU A 275 -20.47 5.11 -5.05
N ARG A 276 -19.87 5.92 -5.92
CA ARG A 276 -20.60 6.87 -6.77
C ARG A 276 -21.09 6.27 -8.10
N PHE A 277 -20.34 5.30 -8.64
CA PHE A 277 -20.61 4.69 -9.94
C PHE A 277 -20.82 3.18 -9.81
N ASP A 278 -22.04 2.70 -10.07
CA ASP A 278 -22.36 1.26 -9.91
C ASP A 278 -21.77 0.35 -11.01
N THR A 279 -21.20 0.93 -12.06
CA THR A 279 -20.60 0.15 -13.17
C THR A 279 -19.39 0.88 -13.71
N LEU A 280 -18.45 0.11 -14.26
CA LEU A 280 -17.28 0.67 -14.94
C LEU A 280 -17.67 1.57 -16.12
N ASP A 281 -18.77 1.25 -16.82
CA ASP A 281 -19.25 2.06 -17.94
C ASP A 281 -19.74 3.44 -17.51
N LYS A 282 -20.41 3.55 -16.35
CA LYS A 282 -20.79 4.85 -15.80
C LYS A 282 -19.55 5.68 -15.46
N LEU A 283 -18.54 5.07 -14.83
CA LEU A 283 -17.27 5.74 -14.53
C LEU A 283 -16.54 6.17 -15.81
N ALA A 284 -16.51 5.32 -16.83
CA ALA A 284 -15.83 5.58 -18.10
C ALA A 284 -16.44 6.76 -18.89
N ASN A 285 -17.72 7.04 -18.69
CA ASN A 285 -18.45 8.12 -19.34
C ASN A 285 -18.68 9.35 -18.44
N ALA A 286 -18.13 9.35 -17.22
CA ALA A 286 -18.29 10.47 -16.30
C ALA A 286 -17.65 11.76 -16.84
N THR A 287 -18.26 12.91 -16.56
CA THR A 287 -17.66 14.21 -16.93
C THR A 287 -16.62 14.67 -15.89
N GLN A 288 -15.84 15.69 -16.25
CA GLN A 288 -14.89 16.28 -15.30
C GLN A 288 -15.61 16.85 -14.08
N GLU A 289 -16.72 17.55 -14.28
CA GLU A 289 -17.51 18.15 -13.22
C GLU A 289 -18.14 17.08 -12.30
N GLU A 290 -18.60 15.96 -12.86
CA GLU A 290 -19.14 14.85 -12.07
C GLU A 290 -18.07 14.21 -11.18
N LEU A 291 -16.84 14.06 -11.69
CA LEU A 291 -15.72 13.51 -10.95
C LEU A 291 -15.24 14.46 -9.85
N GLU A 292 -15.08 15.75 -10.15
CA GLU A 292 -14.67 16.77 -9.17
C GLU A 292 -15.74 17.04 -8.11
N GLY A 293 -17.01 16.73 -8.42
CA GLY A 293 -18.11 16.78 -7.45
C GLY A 293 -18.04 15.69 -6.37
N ILE A 294 -17.15 14.71 -6.50
CA ILE A 294 -16.96 13.64 -5.51
C ILE A 294 -15.97 14.10 -4.44
N TYR A 295 -16.36 13.98 -3.18
CA TYR A 295 -15.49 14.30 -2.04
C TYR A 295 -14.17 13.50 -2.16
N GLU A 296 -13.04 14.17 -1.94
CA GLU A 296 -11.66 13.65 -2.10
C GLU A 296 -11.14 13.49 -3.54
N ILE A 297 -11.95 13.79 -4.56
CA ILE A 297 -11.51 13.77 -5.96
C ILE A 297 -11.26 15.20 -6.45
N GLY A 298 -9.99 15.56 -6.57
CA GLY A 298 -9.57 16.85 -7.14
C GLY A 298 -9.37 16.80 -8.67
N PRO A 299 -9.12 17.96 -9.30
CA PRO A 299 -8.99 18.10 -10.76
C PRO A 299 -7.87 17.23 -11.36
N VAL A 300 -6.77 17.01 -10.62
CA VAL A 300 -5.66 16.16 -11.08
C VAL A 300 -6.09 14.69 -11.21
N VAL A 301 -6.86 14.19 -10.24
CA VAL A 301 -7.38 12.82 -10.24
C VAL A 301 -8.45 12.67 -11.32
N ALA A 302 -9.38 13.63 -11.41
CA ALA A 302 -10.42 13.64 -12.44
C ALA A 302 -9.83 13.60 -13.86
N LYS A 303 -8.84 14.47 -14.15
CA LYS A 303 -8.14 14.47 -15.45
C LYS A 303 -7.41 13.15 -15.73
N SER A 304 -6.85 12.52 -14.70
CA SER A 304 -6.18 11.22 -14.83
C SER A 304 -7.16 10.10 -15.22
N ILE A 305 -8.35 10.11 -14.62
CA ILE A 305 -9.45 9.17 -14.94
C ILE A 305 -9.94 9.39 -16.37
N LEU A 306 -10.24 10.62 -16.77
CA LEU A 306 -10.71 10.94 -18.11
C LEU A 306 -9.70 10.52 -19.19
N ARG A 307 -8.41 10.90 -19.01
CA ARG A 307 -7.33 10.53 -19.94
C ARG A 307 -7.19 9.01 -20.07
N PHE A 308 -7.40 8.27 -18.98
CA PHE A 308 -7.33 6.82 -18.97
C PHE A 308 -8.43 6.20 -19.84
N PHE A 309 -9.69 6.60 -19.66
CA PHE A 309 -10.83 6.03 -20.42
C PHE A 309 -10.93 6.53 -21.87
N GLN A 310 -10.37 7.71 -22.18
CA GLN A 310 -10.27 8.23 -23.56
C GLN A 310 -9.21 7.49 -24.41
N ASN A 311 -8.30 6.75 -23.78
CA ASN A 311 -7.24 6.04 -24.48
C ASN A 311 -7.79 4.80 -25.21
N LYS A 312 -7.58 4.73 -26.54
CA LYS A 312 -8.04 3.60 -27.38
C LYS A 312 -7.53 2.23 -26.92
N HIS A 313 -6.27 2.14 -26.48
CA HIS A 313 -5.72 0.88 -25.98
C HIS A 313 -6.42 0.43 -24.69
N THR A 314 -6.70 1.37 -23.79
CA THR A 314 -7.49 1.10 -22.57
C THR A 314 -8.89 0.60 -22.92
N GLN A 315 -9.56 1.20 -23.89
CA GLN A 315 -10.90 0.79 -24.32
C GLN A 315 -10.92 -0.67 -24.82
N GLU A 316 -9.91 -1.08 -25.60
CA GLU A 316 -9.75 -2.47 -26.04
C GLU A 316 -9.51 -3.43 -24.87
N ILE A 317 -8.67 -3.05 -23.90
CA ILE A 317 -8.44 -3.84 -22.69
C ILE A 317 -9.74 -4.03 -21.91
N ILE A 318 -10.52 -2.96 -21.70
CA ILE A 318 -11.79 -3.03 -20.97
C ILE A 318 -12.78 -3.96 -21.70
N LYS A 319 -12.86 -3.86 -23.03
CA LYS A 319 -13.69 -4.75 -23.85
C LYS A 319 -13.28 -6.21 -23.68
N LYS A 320 -11.99 -6.49 -23.66
CA LYS A 320 -11.42 -7.82 -23.46
C LYS A 320 -11.66 -8.36 -22.05
N LEU A 321 -11.54 -7.54 -21.00
CA LEU A 321 -11.91 -7.93 -19.64
C LEU A 321 -13.38 -8.34 -19.54
N LYS A 322 -14.29 -7.55 -20.13
CA LYS A 322 -15.72 -7.88 -20.17
C LYS A 322 -15.97 -9.19 -20.90
N ALA A 323 -15.34 -9.39 -22.05
CA ALA A 323 -15.46 -10.64 -22.81
C ALA A 323 -14.86 -11.85 -22.06
N GLY A 324 -13.84 -11.63 -21.22
CA GLY A 324 -13.26 -12.63 -20.33
C GLY A 324 -14.13 -12.95 -19.10
N GLY A 325 -15.28 -12.28 -18.94
CA GLY A 325 -16.23 -12.52 -17.85
C GLY A 325 -15.91 -11.78 -16.55
N VAL A 326 -15.00 -10.81 -16.57
CA VAL A 326 -14.66 -10.01 -15.40
C VAL A 326 -15.85 -9.14 -14.99
N ASN A 327 -16.21 -9.16 -13.71
CA ASN A 327 -17.26 -8.34 -13.16
C ASN A 327 -16.89 -6.85 -13.27
N THR A 328 -17.66 -6.09 -14.04
CA THR A 328 -17.50 -4.65 -14.20
C THR A 328 -18.61 -3.85 -13.52
N ARG A 329 -19.28 -4.45 -12.55
CA ARG A 329 -20.39 -3.86 -11.82
C ARG A 329 -20.11 -3.95 -10.34
N LYS A 330 -20.59 -2.96 -9.60
CA LYS A 330 -20.62 -3.05 -8.16
C LYS A 330 -21.49 -4.26 -7.83
N LEU A 331 -20.94 -5.20 -7.08
CA LEU A 331 -21.74 -6.28 -6.56
C LEU A 331 -22.83 -5.64 -5.72
N ALA A 332 -24.06 -6.09 -5.91
CA ALA A 332 -25.07 -5.80 -4.91
C ALA A 332 -24.46 -6.31 -3.61
N THR A 333 -24.09 -5.38 -2.72
CA THR A 333 -24.09 -5.71 -1.32
C THR A 333 -25.47 -6.30 -1.16
N GLN A 334 -25.55 -7.59 -0.81
CA GLN A 334 -26.70 -7.99 -0.06
C GLN A 334 -26.68 -6.98 1.08
N LYS A 335 -27.52 -5.95 0.97
CA LYS A 335 -28.11 -5.34 2.13
C LYS A 335 -28.94 -6.49 2.70
N SER A 336 -28.26 -7.50 3.28
CA SER A 336 -28.77 -8.25 4.41
C SER A 336 -29.29 -7.15 5.30
N GLY A 337 -30.63 -7.02 5.25
CA GLY A 337 -31.32 -5.75 5.44
C GLY A 337 -30.75 -5.06 6.65
N LYS A 338 -30.40 -3.76 6.53
CA LYS A 338 -29.78 -2.93 7.58
C LYS A 338 -30.06 -3.57 8.94
N ASN A 339 -29.13 -4.35 9.46
CA ASN A 339 -29.42 -5.04 10.70
C ASN A 339 -29.58 -3.91 11.72
N PRO A 340 -30.77 -3.68 12.30
CA PRO A 340 -31.00 -2.49 13.12
C PRO A 340 -30.03 -2.41 14.30
N LYS A 341 -29.49 -3.56 14.71
CA LYS A 341 -28.51 -3.68 15.79
C LYS A 341 -27.09 -3.27 15.37
N ILE A 342 -26.78 -3.28 14.06
CA ILE A 342 -25.43 -3.03 13.52
C ILE A 342 -25.37 -1.74 12.69
N SER A 343 -26.45 -1.41 11.97
CA SER A 343 -26.51 -0.25 11.07
C SER A 343 -26.28 1.05 11.84
N GLY A 344 -25.28 1.84 11.42
CA GLY A 344 -24.90 3.12 12.04
C GLY A 344 -24.05 2.99 13.31
N LYS A 345 -23.95 1.78 13.87
CA LYS A 345 -23.15 1.45 15.04
C LYS A 345 -21.69 1.28 14.67
N SER A 346 -20.81 1.53 15.62
CA SER A 346 -19.37 1.48 15.45
C SER A 346 -18.75 0.33 16.23
N PHE A 347 -17.88 -0.42 15.57
CA PHE A 347 -17.29 -1.65 16.06
C PHE A 347 -15.77 -1.54 16.05
N VAL A 348 -15.13 -2.18 17.02
CA VAL A 348 -13.69 -2.46 17.02
C VAL A 348 -13.54 -3.97 17.15
N VAL A 349 -12.66 -4.58 16.36
CA VAL A 349 -12.33 -6.00 16.49
C VAL A 349 -10.95 -6.14 17.13
N THR A 350 -10.83 -6.97 18.15
CA THR A 350 -9.57 -7.23 18.85
C THR A 350 -9.42 -8.70 19.21
N GLY A 351 -8.18 -9.14 19.39
CA GLY A 351 -7.86 -10.57 19.55
C GLY A 351 -7.93 -11.35 18.24
N THR A 352 -7.76 -12.66 18.36
CA THR A 352 -7.86 -13.66 17.30
C THR A 352 -9.22 -14.36 17.42
N LEU A 353 -10.03 -14.25 16.37
CA LEU A 353 -11.33 -14.90 16.26
C LEU A 353 -11.14 -16.32 15.69
N GLN A 354 -11.87 -17.30 16.21
CA GLN A 354 -11.74 -18.71 15.83
C GLN A 354 -12.43 -19.03 14.50
N LYS A 355 -13.54 -18.36 14.18
CA LYS A 355 -14.39 -18.65 13.01
C LYS A 355 -14.20 -17.66 11.87
N TYR A 356 -13.80 -16.44 12.17
CA TYR A 356 -13.57 -15.39 11.18
C TYR A 356 -12.15 -14.85 11.26
N SER A 357 -11.53 -14.54 10.12
CA SER A 357 -10.39 -13.62 10.15
C SER A 357 -10.87 -12.23 10.57
N ARG A 358 -9.97 -11.42 11.18
CA ARG A 358 -10.28 -10.03 11.53
C ARG A 358 -10.85 -9.26 10.33
N LYS A 359 -10.29 -9.47 9.13
CA LYS A 359 -10.73 -8.79 7.91
C LYS A 359 -12.14 -9.24 7.48
N GLU A 360 -12.45 -10.53 7.59
CA GLU A 360 -13.80 -11.04 7.32
C GLU A 360 -14.84 -10.47 8.28
N ALA A 361 -14.53 -10.42 9.58
CA ALA A 361 -15.40 -9.80 10.58
C ALA A 361 -15.63 -8.30 10.29
N GLU A 362 -14.57 -7.56 9.93
CA GLU A 362 -14.67 -6.16 9.55
C GLU A 362 -15.51 -5.95 8.28
N THR A 363 -15.30 -6.78 7.26
CA THR A 363 -16.10 -6.76 6.03
C THR A 363 -17.56 -7.09 6.32
N LEU A 364 -17.85 -8.05 7.20
CA LEU A 364 -19.21 -8.41 7.58
C LEU A 364 -19.92 -7.27 8.31
N ILE A 365 -19.26 -6.64 9.28
CA ILE A 365 -19.77 -5.45 9.98
C ILE A 365 -20.10 -4.33 8.99
N LYS A 366 -19.18 -4.04 8.05
CA LYS A 366 -19.40 -3.03 7.02
C LYS A 366 -20.57 -3.40 6.11
N SER A 367 -20.68 -4.67 5.71
CA SER A 367 -21.79 -5.15 4.86
C SER A 367 -23.16 -5.02 5.52
N LEU A 368 -23.21 -5.11 6.85
CA LEU A 368 -24.42 -4.93 7.67
C LEU A 368 -24.72 -3.46 8.04
N GLY A 369 -23.94 -2.51 7.49
CA GLY A 369 -24.12 -1.07 7.68
C GLY A 369 -23.44 -0.49 8.92
N GLY A 370 -22.59 -1.26 9.58
CA GLY A 370 -21.77 -0.82 10.70
C GLY A 370 -20.48 -0.13 10.26
N ARG A 371 -19.86 0.63 11.16
CA ARG A 371 -18.57 1.29 10.94
C ARG A 371 -17.48 0.58 11.73
N VAL A 372 -16.41 0.18 11.08
CA VAL A 372 -15.24 -0.41 11.76
C VAL A 372 -14.25 0.70 12.13
N LEU A 373 -13.84 0.72 13.39
CA LEU A 373 -12.83 1.61 13.94
C LEU A 373 -11.60 0.81 14.35
N SER A 374 -10.42 1.44 14.23
CA SER A 374 -9.15 0.81 14.61
C SER A 374 -8.88 0.83 16.12
N SER A 375 -9.58 1.69 16.87
CA SER A 375 -9.36 1.91 18.31
C SER A 375 -10.67 2.11 19.08
N VAL A 376 -10.66 1.67 20.34
CA VAL A 376 -11.78 1.84 21.27
C VAL A 376 -11.82 3.27 21.81
N SER A 377 -13.00 3.89 21.75
CA SER A 377 -13.30 5.24 22.22
C SER A 377 -14.72 5.30 22.82
N LYS A 378 -15.09 6.41 23.46
CA LYS A 378 -16.48 6.65 23.92
C LYS A 378 -17.52 6.65 22.79
N LYS A 379 -17.07 6.81 21.54
CA LYS A 379 -17.93 6.75 20.36
C LYS A 379 -18.10 5.33 19.82
N THR A 380 -17.33 4.37 20.32
CA THR A 380 -17.40 2.96 19.94
C THR A 380 -18.62 2.34 20.60
N ASP A 381 -19.52 1.77 19.81
CA ASP A 381 -20.71 1.10 20.35
C ASP A 381 -20.37 -0.30 20.85
N TYR A 382 -19.56 -1.06 20.10
CA TYR A 382 -19.22 -2.44 20.41
C TYR A 382 -17.72 -2.77 20.24
N LEU A 383 -17.19 -3.61 21.12
CA LEU A 383 -15.89 -4.28 20.96
C LEU A 383 -16.13 -5.78 20.76
N VAL A 384 -15.72 -6.32 19.61
CA VAL A 384 -15.70 -7.77 19.36
C VAL A 384 -14.36 -8.32 19.81
N VAL A 385 -14.41 -9.33 20.68
CA VAL A 385 -13.28 -9.84 21.45
C VAL A 385 -13.06 -11.31 21.11
N GLY A 386 -11.93 -11.62 20.50
CA GLY A 386 -11.41 -12.98 20.35
C GLY A 386 -10.38 -13.32 21.42
N GLU A 387 -9.67 -14.44 21.22
CA GLU A 387 -8.56 -14.86 22.08
C GLU A 387 -7.44 -13.81 22.09
N GLU A 388 -6.78 -13.65 23.25
CA GLU A 388 -5.72 -12.65 23.48
C GLU A 388 -6.07 -11.21 23.04
N PRO A 389 -7.16 -10.63 23.55
CA PRO A 389 -7.68 -9.35 23.06
C PRO A 389 -6.80 -8.13 23.39
N GLY A 390 -5.81 -8.31 24.26
CA GLY A 390 -4.83 -7.30 24.66
C GLY A 390 -5.46 -6.08 25.35
N SER A 391 -4.75 -4.96 25.31
CA SER A 391 -5.09 -3.71 26.02
C SER A 391 -6.38 -3.01 25.53
N LYS A 392 -7.00 -3.48 24.45
CA LYS A 392 -8.27 -2.93 23.95
C LYS A 392 -9.47 -3.39 24.79
N LEU A 393 -9.40 -4.58 25.41
CA LEU A 393 -10.44 -5.09 26.30
C LEU A 393 -10.56 -4.22 27.55
N ASP A 394 -9.42 -3.93 28.18
CA ASP A 394 -9.37 -3.11 29.40
C ASP A 394 -9.91 -1.70 29.13
N LYS A 395 -9.51 -1.12 27.99
CA LYS A 395 -10.01 0.19 27.56
C LYS A 395 -11.52 0.21 27.24
N ALA A 396 -12.09 -0.90 26.77
CA ALA A 396 -13.54 -0.99 26.55
C ALA A 396 -14.31 -1.07 27.87
N LYS A 397 -13.79 -1.80 28.87
CA LYS A 397 -14.36 -1.84 30.22
C LYS A 397 -14.35 -0.46 30.88
N GLU A 398 -13.23 0.26 30.79
CA GLU A 398 -13.11 1.62 31.33
C GLU A 398 -14.09 2.61 30.69
N LEU A 399 -14.33 2.48 29.38
CA LEU A 399 -15.20 3.38 28.62
C LEU A 399 -16.66 2.92 28.56
N ASN A 400 -17.03 1.86 29.29
CA ASN A 400 -18.36 1.24 29.28
C ASN A 400 -18.88 0.89 27.87
N VAL A 401 -17.96 0.52 26.97
CA VAL A 401 -18.29 0.03 25.62
C VAL A 401 -18.82 -1.40 25.74
N HIS A 402 -19.85 -1.75 24.96
CA HIS A 402 -20.39 -3.11 25.00
C HIS A 402 -19.40 -4.12 24.43
N ILE A 403 -19.07 -5.13 25.21
CA ILE A 403 -18.12 -6.18 24.84
C ILE A 403 -18.92 -7.39 24.35
N LEU A 404 -18.58 -7.84 23.14
CA LEU A 404 -19.14 -9.03 22.51
C LEU A 404 -18.02 -10.05 22.36
N ASP A 405 -18.23 -11.26 22.87
CA ASP A 405 -17.44 -12.41 22.45
C ASP A 405 -17.84 -12.85 21.04
N GLU A 406 -17.13 -13.83 20.48
CA GLU A 406 -17.36 -14.29 19.11
C GLU A 406 -18.76 -14.91 18.92
N GLU A 407 -19.31 -15.57 19.94
CA GLU A 407 -20.68 -16.13 19.88
C GLU A 407 -21.74 -15.04 19.94
N ALA A 408 -21.59 -14.04 20.81
CA ALA A 408 -22.47 -12.89 20.87
C ALA A 408 -22.37 -12.06 19.58
N PHE A 409 -21.17 -11.94 19.01
CA PHE A 409 -20.99 -11.32 17.70
C PHE A 409 -21.78 -12.09 16.62
N GLU A 410 -21.69 -13.42 16.61
CA GLU A 410 -22.51 -14.27 15.73
C GLU A 410 -24.01 -14.07 15.91
N GLN A 411 -24.49 -13.95 17.14
CA GLN A 411 -25.91 -13.71 17.42
C GLN A 411 -26.39 -12.31 17.07
N ILE A 412 -25.50 -11.31 16.97
CA ILE A 412 -25.91 -10.00 16.46
C ILE A 412 -25.88 -9.95 14.94
N ILE A 413 -24.99 -10.71 14.28
CA ILE A 413 -24.91 -10.77 12.81
C ILE A 413 -25.94 -11.75 12.22
N GLN A 414 -26.37 -12.77 12.97
CA GLN A 414 -27.44 -13.70 12.62
C GLN A 414 -28.73 -13.37 13.39
N ILE A 415 -29.85 -13.19 12.70
CA ILE A 415 -31.27 -13.43 13.07
C ILE A 415 -32.19 -12.51 12.23
N PRO A 416 -33.33 -13.01 11.73
CA PRO A 416 -33.48 -14.06 10.72
C PRO A 416 -33.32 -13.54 9.28
#